data_AF-A0A1Z1MGF0-F1
#
_entry.id   AF-A0A1Z1MGF0-F1
#
_cell.length_a   1.000
_cell.length_b   1.000
_cell.length_c   1.000
_cell.angle_alpha   90.00
_cell.angle_beta   90.00
_cell.angle_gamma   90.00
#
_symmetry.space_group_name_H-M   'P 1'
#
loop_
_entity.id
_entity.type
_entity.pdbx_description
1 polymer ?
#
loop_
_entity_poly.entity_id
_entity_poly.type
_entity_poly.pdbx_seq_one_letter_code
_entity_poly.pdbx_strand_id
1 'polypeptide(L)' 'MNKGTKRKRLRKSGFRSRIKTASGKRIIKEKRKKKRYSINLL' A
#
# COMPACT_ATOMS: atom_id res chain seq x y z
N MET A 1 13.82 3.27 17.35
CA MET A 1 12.77 2.83 16.39
C MET A 1 13.26 1.60 15.63
N ASN A 2 12.93 0.40 16.10
CA ASN A 2 13.36 -0.84 15.45
C ASN A 2 12.65 -0.98 14.09
N LYS A 3 13.37 -0.65 13.01
CA LYS A 3 12.85 -0.66 11.64
C LYS A 3 12.59 -2.11 11.25
N GLY A 4 11.33 -2.53 11.25
CA GLY A 4 10.94 -3.86 10.77
C GLY A 4 11.49 -4.16 9.37
N THR A 5 11.63 -5.43 9.02
CA THR A 5 12.28 -5.83 7.76
C THR A 5 11.52 -5.36 6.52
N LYS A 6 12.24 -5.15 5.40
CA LYS A 6 11.65 -4.82 4.08
C LYS A 6 10.53 -5.80 3.71
N ARG A 7 10.72 -7.09 4.00
CA ARG A 7 9.71 -8.15 3.79
C ARG A 7 8.43 -7.90 4.60
N LYS A 8 8.53 -7.57 5.90
CA LYS A 8 7.36 -7.26 6.75
C LYS A 8 6.61 -6.02 6.23
N ARG A 9 7.35 -5.01 5.76
CA ARG A 9 6.78 -3.79 5.17
C ARG A 9 5.97 -4.09 3.90
N LEU A 10 6.55 -4.84 2.94
CA LEU A 10 5.89 -5.21 1.69
C LEU A 10 4.63 -6.05 1.93
N ARG A 11 4.64 -6.99 2.88
CA ARG A 11 3.43 -7.77 3.22
C ARG A 11 2.32 -6.87 3.75
N LYS A 12 2.64 -5.89 4.59
CA LYS A 12 1.65 -5.00 5.23
C LYS A 12 1.09 -3.94 4.27
N SER A 13 1.94 -3.31 3.46
CA SER A 13 1.57 -2.12 2.68
C SER A 13 2.02 -2.11 1.22
N GLY A 14 2.56 -3.21 0.72
CA GLY A 14 2.91 -3.35 -0.70
C GLY A 14 1.70 -3.31 -1.62
N PHE A 15 1.93 -2.96 -2.89
CA PHE A 15 0.84 -2.83 -3.88
C PHE A 15 0.00 -4.11 -4.01
N ARG A 16 0.65 -5.28 -4.11
CA ARG A 16 -0.03 -6.58 -4.25
C ARG A 16 -0.93 -6.90 -3.05
N SER A 17 -0.51 -6.57 -1.82
CA SER A 17 -1.34 -6.83 -0.63
C SER A 17 -2.58 -5.94 -0.59
N ARG A 18 -2.50 -4.73 -1.15
CA ARG A 18 -3.64 -3.80 -1.25
C ARG A 18 -4.61 -4.17 -2.37
N ILE A 19 -4.14 -4.68 -3.51
CA ILE A 19 -5.03 -5.09 -4.61
C ILE A 19 -5.81 -6.37 -4.28
N LYS A 20 -5.30 -7.24 -3.40
CA LYS A 20 -5.96 -8.51 -3.07
C LYS A 20 -7.30 -8.32 -2.34
N THR A 21 -7.46 -7.28 -1.51
CA THR A 21 -8.66 -7.08 -0.68
C THR A 21 -9.55 -5.95 -1.20
N ALA A 22 -10.86 -6.04 -0.98
CA ALA A 22 -11.79 -4.99 -1.37
C ALA A 22 -11.47 -3.64 -0.70
N SER A 23 -11.13 -3.65 0.59
CA SER A 23 -10.73 -2.45 1.33
C SER A 23 -9.41 -1.85 0.80
N GLY A 24 -8.42 -2.68 0.46
CA GLY A 24 -7.16 -2.21 -0.10
C GLY A 24 -7.32 -1.59 -1.50
N LYS A 25 -8.20 -2.15 -2.35
CA LYS A 25 -8.58 -1.55 -3.63
C LYS A 25 -9.21 -0.17 -3.44
N ARG A 26 -10.10 0.00 -2.46
CA ARG A 26 -10.68 1.32 -2.12
C ARG A 26 -9.62 2.33 -1.71
N ILE A 27 -8.65 1.95 -0.86
CA ILE A 27 -7.54 2.83 -0.46
C ILE A 27 -6.73 3.31 -1.67
N ILE A 28 -6.42 2.40 -2.61
CA ILE A 28 -5.71 2.77 -3.84
C ILE A 28 -6.54 3.73 -4.70
N LYS A 29 -7.84 3.49 -4.84
CA LYS A 29 -8.74 4.37 -5.59
C LYS A 29 -8.79 5.77 -4.99
N GLU A 30 -8.90 5.89 -3.67
CA GLU A 30 -8.92 7.18 -2.98
C GLU A 30 -7.57 7.92 -3.08
N LYS A 31 -6.44 7.20 -2.98
CA LYS A 31 -5.11 7.81 -3.20
C LYS A 31 -4.92 8.32 -4.63
N ARG A 32 -5.45 7.61 -5.64
CA ARG A 32 -5.45 8.03 -7.04
C ARG A 32 -6.33 9.26 -7.28
N LYS A 33 -7.54 9.28 -6.72
CA LYS A 33 -8.43 10.45 -6.78
C LYS A 33 -7.76 11.71 -6.21
N LYS A 34 -7.05 11.56 -5.09
CA LYS A 34 -6.27 12.62 -4.45
C LYS A 34 -4.95 12.95 -5.18
N LYS A 35 -4.65 12.29 -6.30
CA LYS A 35 -3.43 12.48 -7.10
C LYS A 35 -2.15 12.40 -6.26
N ARG A 36 -2.09 11.46 -5.29
CA ARG A 36 -0.89 11.27 -4.47
C ARG A 36 0.25 10.80 -5.37
N TYR A 37 1.39 11.50 -5.31
CA TYR A 37 2.62 11.15 -6.02
C TYR A 37 3.04 9.68 -5.79
N SER A 38 2.92 9.20 -4.54
CA SER A 38 3.14 7.79 -4.20
C SER A 38 1.85 7.12 -3.71
N ILE A 39 1.44 6.05 -4.40
CA ILE A 39 0.21 5.31 -4.09
C ILE A 39 0.51 4.17 -3.10
N ASN A 40 1.60 3.43 -3.29
CA ASN A 40 2.10 2.42 -2.36
C ASN A 40 3.59 2.17 -2.58
N LEU A 41 4.16 1.35 -1.69
CA LEU A 41 5.47 0.76 -1.89
C LEU A 41 5.39 -0.20 -3.08
N LEU A 42 6.19 0.11 -4.11
CA LEU A 42 6.56 -0.81 -5.17
C LEU A 42 7.42 -1.94 -4.58
#